data_AF-A0A8J7QHT8-F1
#
_entry.id   AF-A0A8J7QHT8-F1
#
_cell.length_a   1.000
_cell.length_b   1.000
_cell.length_c   1.000
_cell.angle_alpha   90.00
_cell.angle_beta   90.00
_cell.angle_gamma   90.00
#
_symmetry.space_group_name_H-M   'P 1'
#
loop_
_entity.id
_entity.type
_entity.pdbx_description
1 polymer ?
#
loop_
_entity_poly.entity_id
_entity_poly.type
_entity_poly.pdbx_seq_one_letter_code
_entity_poly.pdbx_strand_id
1 'polypeptide(L)'
;MSQASEKVTEKVPWLLVVALSVFLGAFGTAWLEFLPQGLFSYYNLGSILCVMNLTSAPFIVLIFAAVFSKLSGKTISMATLTYLFVIAYTCSWYVSTYTPFEFSDVVASRHMNEDWSAAYVPSFMAPPKEITSHLVTGHPTIPWGDWLPAIMYHWILFIILGFFFIAVTTLFRRQWVDVERVPFPHALIAYELMRRIPGEKKSLAEKLGKPFLLGIVLGLVYQIPVFMTSVFPWFPDIYGWKTLCASGQWYITGAHPLAGIAGLSAFQEHPAAVAMAYVVPLSISFNGWFWHLVYIILMQIAYVMGYYTGIEGEGGCGRAWCSPSGLREPPFKFQAISSGGGLIGLAVISLILSRRYIGETLRAAFQRRSR
;
A
#
# COMPACT_ATOMS: atom_id res chain seq x y z
N MET A 1 -16.20 -38.73 -19.19
CA MET A 1 -16.26 -37.92 -17.96
C MET A 1 -15.29 -38.51 -16.95
N SER A 2 -14.05 -38.01 -16.89
CA SER A 2 -13.08 -38.50 -15.91
C SER A 2 -13.44 -37.91 -14.54
N GLN A 3 -13.65 -38.78 -13.55
CA GLN A 3 -13.81 -38.41 -12.16
C GLN A 3 -12.58 -37.58 -11.73
N ALA A 4 -12.82 -36.30 -11.45
CA ALA A 4 -11.83 -35.46 -10.79
C ALA A 4 -11.64 -36.00 -9.37
N SER A 5 -10.53 -36.70 -9.14
CA SER A 5 -10.13 -37.10 -7.80
C SER A 5 -10.07 -35.84 -6.93
N GLU A 6 -10.77 -35.87 -5.80
CA GLU A 6 -10.77 -34.82 -4.81
C GLU A 6 -9.33 -34.64 -4.32
N LYS A 7 -8.70 -33.52 -4.69
CA LYS A 7 -7.37 -33.17 -4.22
C LYS A 7 -7.44 -33.06 -2.69
N VAL A 8 -6.63 -33.86 -2.00
CA VAL A 8 -6.39 -33.73 -0.56
C VAL A 8 -6.10 -32.26 -0.28
N THR A 9 -6.97 -31.62 0.49
CA THR A 9 -6.78 -30.23 0.91
C THR A 9 -5.59 -30.19 1.86
N GLU A 10 -4.53 -29.48 1.48
CA GLU A 10 -3.42 -29.21 2.38
C GLU A 10 -3.96 -28.55 3.66
N LYS A 11 -3.62 -29.11 4.82
CA LYS A 11 -4.02 -28.55 6.10
C LYS A 11 -3.34 -27.19 6.28
N VAL A 12 -4.13 -26.19 6.66
CA VAL A 12 -3.62 -24.85 6.95
C VAL A 12 -2.61 -24.93 8.11
N PRO A 13 -1.38 -24.40 7.95
CA PRO A 13 -0.37 -24.41 9.00
C PRO A 13 -0.65 -23.28 10.02
N TRP A 14 -1.67 -23.44 10.84
CA TRP A 14 -2.14 -22.40 11.78
C TRP A 14 -1.05 -21.87 12.71
N LEU A 15 -0.16 -22.74 13.20
CA LEU A 15 0.95 -22.32 14.05
C LEU A 15 1.87 -21.33 13.33
N LEU A 16 2.19 -21.60 12.06
CA LEU A 16 2.99 -20.69 11.23
C LEU A 16 2.26 -19.36 11.01
N VAL A 17 0.97 -19.42 10.68
CA VAL A 17 0.13 -18.24 10.45
C VAL A 17 0.11 -17.35 11.69
N VAL A 18 -0.21 -17.90 12.86
CA VAL A 18 -0.30 -17.11 14.10
C VAL A 18 1.07 -16.59 14.53
N ALA A 19 2.09 -17.45 14.57
CA ALA A 19 3.41 -17.06 15.05
C ALA A 19 4.06 -15.98 14.17
N LEU A 20 3.99 -16.13 12.84
CA LEU A 20 4.56 -15.16 11.93
C LEU A 20 3.78 -13.84 11.92
N SER A 21 2.44 -13.89 11.99
CA SER A 21 1.62 -12.66 12.06
C SER A 21 1.90 -11.87 13.35
N VAL A 22 1.98 -12.55 14.50
CA VAL A 22 2.32 -11.91 15.78
C VAL A 22 3.73 -11.34 15.73
N PHE A 23 4.69 -12.09 15.20
CA PHE A 23 6.07 -11.62 15.06
C PHE A 23 6.15 -10.39 14.15
N LEU A 24 5.60 -10.45 12.93
CA LEU A 24 5.67 -9.34 11.98
C LEU A 24 4.92 -8.10 12.48
N GLY A 25 3.76 -8.28 13.14
CA GLY A 25 3.03 -7.17 13.75
C GLY A 25 3.82 -6.52 14.89
N ALA A 26 4.29 -7.30 15.86
CA ALA A 26 5.00 -6.75 17.02
C ALA A 26 6.37 -6.17 16.66
N PHE A 27 7.21 -6.96 15.97
CA PHE A 27 8.53 -6.50 15.54
C PHE A 27 8.42 -5.36 14.54
N GLY A 28 7.47 -5.45 13.61
CA GLY A 28 7.28 -4.43 12.60
C GLY A 28 6.88 -3.08 13.17
N THR A 29 5.92 -3.06 14.09
CA THR A 29 5.51 -1.82 14.77
C THR A 29 6.65 -1.26 15.61
N ALA A 30 7.35 -2.11 16.38
CA ALA A 30 8.52 -1.66 17.13
C ALA A 30 9.62 -1.09 16.20
N TRP A 31 9.88 -1.76 15.07
CA TRP A 31 10.85 -1.31 14.08
C TRP A 31 10.51 0.08 13.53
N LEU A 32 9.23 0.32 13.22
CA LEU A 32 8.75 1.64 12.81
C LEU A 32 9.06 2.73 13.84
N GLU A 33 8.79 2.48 15.12
CA GLU A 33 9.04 3.45 16.20
C GLU A 33 10.54 3.71 16.45
N PHE A 34 11.41 2.74 16.14
CA PHE A 34 12.86 2.91 16.26
C PHE A 34 13.52 3.56 15.05
N LEU A 35 12.81 3.70 13.92
CA LEU A 35 13.37 4.34 12.74
C LEU A 35 13.44 5.86 12.91
N PRO A 36 14.55 6.51 12.54
CA PRO A 36 14.59 7.96 12.37
C PRO A 36 13.51 8.42 11.38
N GLN A 37 12.94 9.61 11.60
CA GLN A 37 11.88 10.17 10.76
C GLN A 37 12.19 10.15 9.26
N GLY A 38 13.45 10.38 8.88
CA GLY A 38 13.90 10.36 7.47
C GLY A 38 13.98 8.97 6.82
N LEU A 39 13.97 7.88 7.62
CA LEU A 39 14.00 6.50 7.13
C LEU A 39 12.63 5.82 7.20
N PHE A 40 11.78 6.33 8.08
CA PHE A 40 10.48 5.78 8.44
C PHE A 40 9.61 5.36 7.24
N SER A 41 9.61 6.16 6.17
CA SER A 41 8.74 5.93 5.01
C SER A 41 9.27 4.98 3.95
N TYR A 42 10.54 4.57 4.01
CA TYR A 42 11.17 3.74 2.98
C TYR A 42 11.78 2.44 3.51
N TYR A 43 12.22 2.45 4.77
CA TYR A 43 12.91 1.32 5.39
C TYR A 43 11.99 0.58 6.38
N ASN A 44 10.69 0.65 6.16
CA ASN A 44 9.70 -0.10 6.93
C ASN A 44 9.34 -1.44 6.27
N LEU A 45 8.58 -2.27 7.00
CA LEU A 45 8.08 -3.57 6.54
C LEU A 45 6.76 -3.47 5.76
N GLY A 46 6.16 -2.29 5.68
CA GLY A 46 4.91 -1.99 5.01
C GLY A 46 5.10 -1.35 3.66
N SER A 47 4.31 -0.30 3.37
CA SER A 47 4.36 0.41 2.09
C SER A 47 5.63 1.26 2.00
N ILE A 48 6.47 0.95 1.01
CA ILE A 48 7.73 1.66 0.73
C ILE A 48 7.66 2.50 -0.55
N LEU A 49 6.59 2.36 -1.34
CA LEU A 49 6.30 3.18 -2.52
C LEU A 49 4.86 3.67 -2.48
N CYS A 50 4.64 4.92 -2.08
CA CYS A 50 3.29 5.50 -1.96
C CYS A 50 2.48 5.40 -3.26
N VAL A 51 3.09 5.66 -4.43
CA VAL A 51 2.38 5.73 -5.72
C VAL A 51 1.78 4.39 -6.15
N MET A 52 2.43 3.28 -5.81
CA MET A 52 2.04 1.93 -6.23
C MET A 52 1.64 1.02 -5.07
N ASN A 53 1.75 1.54 -3.85
CA ASN A 53 1.64 0.82 -2.59
C ASN A 53 2.41 -0.51 -2.58
N LEU A 54 3.67 -0.46 -3.02
CA LEU A 54 4.56 -1.62 -2.97
C LEU A 54 4.97 -1.88 -1.53
N THR A 55 4.76 -3.11 -1.05
CA THR A 55 5.15 -3.50 0.31
C THR A 55 6.39 -4.38 0.36
N SER A 56 7.23 -4.21 1.39
CA SER A 56 8.56 -4.83 1.46
C SER A 56 8.59 -6.19 2.19
N ALA A 57 7.84 -6.35 3.29
CA ALA A 57 7.84 -7.58 4.10
C ALA A 57 7.67 -8.89 3.32
N PRO A 58 6.72 -9.04 2.37
CA PRO A 58 6.56 -10.29 1.62
C PRO A 58 7.83 -10.74 0.90
N PHE A 59 8.57 -9.80 0.32
CA PHE A 59 9.81 -10.12 -0.39
C PHE A 59 10.96 -10.41 0.57
N ILE A 60 11.06 -9.66 1.67
CA ILE A 60 12.05 -9.89 2.73
C ILE A 60 11.88 -11.28 3.33
N VAL A 61 10.65 -11.67 3.68
CA VAL A 61 10.34 -13.01 4.23
C VAL A 61 10.71 -14.12 3.24
N LEU A 62 10.42 -13.94 1.95
CA LEU A 62 10.81 -14.91 0.92
C LEU A 62 12.34 -15.03 0.75
N ILE A 63 13.07 -13.92 0.84
CA ILE A 63 14.54 -13.92 0.82
C ILE A 63 15.09 -14.66 2.04
N PHE A 64 14.57 -14.39 3.24
CA PHE A 64 14.97 -15.13 4.45
C PHE A 64 14.61 -16.62 4.36
N ALA A 65 13.47 -16.98 3.78
CA ALA A 65 13.12 -18.37 3.52
C ALA A 65 14.11 -19.04 2.57
N ALA A 66 14.56 -18.34 1.51
CA ALA A 66 15.58 -18.83 0.59
C ALA A 66 16.94 -19.05 1.29
N VAL A 67 17.37 -18.09 2.12
CA VAL A 67 18.60 -18.19 2.91
C VAL A 67 18.50 -19.34 3.92
N PHE A 68 17.39 -19.47 4.64
CA PHE A 68 17.15 -20.56 5.58
C PHE A 68 17.17 -21.92 4.88
N SER A 69 16.51 -22.05 3.72
CA SER A 69 16.53 -23.28 2.92
C SER A 69 17.96 -23.67 2.52
N LYS A 70 18.78 -22.69 2.14
CA LYS A 70 20.19 -22.91 1.79
C LYS A 70 21.04 -23.32 3.00
N LEU A 71 20.91 -22.63 4.14
CA LEU A 71 21.70 -22.88 5.35
C LEU A 71 21.32 -24.19 6.04
N SER A 72 20.03 -24.52 6.09
CA SER A 72 19.53 -25.74 6.73
C SER A 72 19.59 -26.98 5.82
N GLY A 73 19.83 -26.80 4.52
CA GLY A 73 19.70 -27.86 3.52
C GLY A 73 18.27 -28.38 3.32
N LYS A 74 17.28 -27.80 4.01
CA LYS A 74 15.87 -28.22 3.93
C LYS A 74 15.19 -27.51 2.77
N THR A 75 14.50 -28.26 1.92
CA THR A 75 13.65 -27.70 0.87
C THR A 75 12.34 -27.20 1.47
N ILE A 76 11.98 -25.96 1.15
CA ILE A 76 10.68 -25.38 1.52
C ILE A 76 9.71 -25.64 0.37
N SER A 77 8.51 -26.15 0.67
CA SER A 77 7.50 -26.41 -0.36
C SER A 77 6.93 -25.11 -0.92
N MET A 78 6.42 -25.17 -2.15
CA MET A 78 5.74 -24.03 -2.78
C MET A 78 4.52 -23.57 -1.97
N ALA A 79 3.81 -24.52 -1.34
CA ALA A 79 2.70 -24.23 -0.45
C ALA A 79 3.14 -23.40 0.76
N THR A 80 4.21 -23.81 1.45
CA THR A 80 4.75 -23.06 2.59
C THR A 80 5.22 -21.66 2.18
N LEU A 81 5.91 -21.52 1.04
CA LEU A 81 6.32 -20.22 0.51
C LEU A 81 5.10 -19.32 0.20
N THR A 82 4.02 -19.91 -0.32
CA THR A 82 2.77 -19.18 -0.57
C THR A 82 2.15 -18.69 0.73
N TYR A 83 2.11 -19.51 1.78
CA TYR A 83 1.65 -19.08 3.10
C TYR A 83 2.52 -17.95 3.66
N LEU A 84 3.85 -18.10 3.60
CA LEU A 84 4.78 -17.07 4.06
C LEU A 84 4.54 -15.73 3.33
N PHE A 85 4.36 -15.76 2.01
CA PHE A 85 4.06 -14.58 1.21
C PHE A 85 2.72 -13.94 1.61
N VAL A 86 1.64 -14.72 1.70
CA VAL A 86 0.30 -14.19 2.02
C VAL A 86 0.24 -13.60 3.44
N ILE A 87 0.86 -14.27 4.41
CA ILE A 87 0.96 -13.76 5.80
C ILE A 87 1.72 -12.44 5.80
N ALA A 88 2.92 -12.41 5.22
CA ALA A 88 3.77 -11.23 5.21
C ALA A 88 3.16 -10.06 4.42
N TYR A 89 2.50 -10.34 3.30
CA TYR A 89 1.78 -9.33 2.53
C TYR A 89 0.63 -8.73 3.33
N THR A 90 -0.20 -9.57 3.98
CA THR A 90 -1.31 -9.08 4.82
C THR A 90 -0.80 -8.25 5.99
N CYS A 91 0.23 -8.73 6.70
CA CYS A 91 0.82 -8.00 7.82
C CYS A 91 1.47 -6.67 7.40
N SER A 92 2.08 -6.60 6.21
CA SER A 92 2.75 -5.39 5.72
C SER A 92 1.83 -4.17 5.70
N TRP A 93 0.54 -4.37 5.43
CA TRP A 93 -0.46 -3.28 5.43
C TRP A 93 -0.80 -2.74 6.82
N TYR A 94 -0.41 -3.43 7.90
CA TYR A 94 -0.56 -2.97 9.28
C TYR A 94 0.73 -2.44 9.87
N VAL A 95 1.83 -2.54 9.13
CA VAL A 95 3.18 -2.13 9.55
C VAL A 95 3.71 -1.11 8.55
N SER A 96 2.93 -0.08 8.28
CA SER A 96 3.23 0.95 7.28
C SER A 96 3.31 2.34 7.93
N THR A 97 3.89 3.30 7.25
CA THR A 97 3.86 4.72 7.66
C THR A 97 2.45 5.25 7.89
N TYR A 98 1.43 4.65 7.26
CA TYR A 98 0.03 5.05 7.37
C TYR A 98 -0.74 4.26 8.44
N THR A 99 -0.24 3.10 8.85
CA THR A 99 -0.94 2.15 9.74
C THR A 99 0.07 1.56 10.73
N PRO A 100 -0.12 1.79 12.04
CA PRO A 100 -1.39 2.11 12.70
C PRO A 100 -1.80 3.60 12.74
N PHE A 101 -1.12 4.51 12.02
CA PHE A 101 -1.27 5.96 12.15
C PHE A 101 -2.65 6.54 11.79
N GLU A 102 -3.50 5.88 11.01
CA GLU A 102 -4.90 6.35 10.84
C GLU A 102 -5.68 6.36 12.18
N PHE A 103 -5.36 5.47 13.13
CA PHE A 103 -5.89 5.56 14.50
C PHE A 103 -5.35 6.79 15.21
N SER A 104 -4.06 7.09 15.00
CA SER A 104 -3.41 8.26 15.58
C SER A 104 -4.00 9.57 15.04
N ASP A 105 -4.53 9.62 13.81
CA ASP A 105 -5.18 10.83 13.27
C ASP A 105 -6.49 11.14 14.01
N VAL A 106 -7.29 10.11 14.32
CA VAL A 106 -8.54 10.30 15.09
C VAL A 106 -8.22 10.76 16.52
N VAL A 107 -7.18 10.20 17.13
CA VAL A 107 -6.68 10.63 18.44
C VAL A 107 -6.06 12.04 18.38
N ALA A 108 -5.23 12.33 17.39
CA ALA A 108 -4.56 13.61 17.18
C ALA A 108 -5.55 14.73 16.87
N SER A 109 -6.70 14.40 16.26
CA SER A 109 -7.79 15.37 16.04
C SER A 109 -8.28 16.01 17.35
N ARG A 110 -8.17 15.32 18.49
CA ARG A 110 -8.46 15.87 19.83
C ARG A 110 -7.57 17.05 20.22
N HIS A 111 -6.43 17.20 19.57
CA HIS A 111 -5.45 18.26 19.81
C HIS A 111 -5.35 19.25 18.66
N MET A 112 -5.59 18.82 17.42
CA MET A 112 -5.46 19.67 16.23
C MET A 112 -6.75 20.43 15.89
N ASN A 113 -7.92 19.84 16.14
CA ASN A 113 -9.23 20.40 15.77
C ASN A 113 -10.22 20.16 16.91
N GLU A 114 -9.95 20.74 18.09
CA GLU A 114 -10.62 20.39 19.35
C GLU A 114 -12.15 20.49 19.27
N ASP A 115 -12.67 21.62 18.78
CA ASP A 115 -14.11 21.88 18.67
C ASP A 115 -14.81 20.86 17.77
N TRP A 116 -14.22 20.59 16.61
CA TRP A 116 -14.77 19.65 15.62
C TRP A 116 -14.66 18.21 16.11
N SER A 117 -13.54 17.86 16.71
CA SER A 117 -13.33 16.52 17.26
C SER A 117 -14.30 16.25 18.41
N ALA A 118 -14.45 17.19 19.34
CA ALA A 118 -15.41 17.06 20.45
C ALA A 118 -16.86 16.93 19.95
N ALA A 119 -17.23 17.64 18.88
CA ALA A 119 -18.58 17.60 18.32
C ALA A 119 -18.88 16.31 17.52
N TYR A 120 -17.90 15.79 16.76
CA TYR A 120 -18.15 14.75 15.75
C TYR A 120 -17.47 13.41 16.02
N VAL A 121 -16.47 13.35 16.90
CA VAL A 121 -15.74 12.11 17.24
C VAL A 121 -16.23 11.60 18.60
N PRO A 122 -16.98 10.49 18.65
CA PRO A 122 -17.40 9.88 19.90
C PRO A 122 -16.23 9.40 20.77
N SER A 123 -16.45 9.36 22.09
CA SER A 123 -15.44 8.91 23.06
C SER A 123 -15.02 7.44 22.89
N PHE A 124 -15.90 6.59 22.34
CA PHE A 124 -15.56 5.20 22.01
C PHE A 124 -14.71 5.06 20.75
N MET A 125 -14.51 6.11 19.95
CA MET A 125 -13.58 6.12 18.82
C MET A 125 -12.23 6.67 19.26
N ALA A 126 -12.21 7.80 19.95
CA ALA A 126 -11.01 8.32 20.58
C ALA A 126 -11.36 8.87 21.96
N PRO A 127 -10.56 8.59 23.02
CA PRO A 127 -10.78 9.16 24.33
C PRO A 127 -10.83 10.70 24.31
N PRO A 128 -11.38 11.34 25.34
CA PRO A 128 -11.36 12.79 25.49
C PRO A 128 -9.93 13.35 25.50
N LYS A 129 -9.80 14.63 25.17
CA LYS A 129 -8.50 15.33 25.08
C LYS A 129 -7.69 15.21 26.36
N GLU A 130 -8.34 15.23 27.52
CA GLU A 130 -7.72 15.11 28.83
C GLU A 130 -6.95 13.78 28.94
N ILE A 131 -7.54 12.69 28.45
CA ILE A 131 -6.94 11.36 28.45
C ILE A 131 -5.88 11.23 27.35
N THR A 132 -6.13 11.74 26.14
CA THR A 132 -5.16 11.65 25.04
C THR A 132 -3.93 12.52 25.28
N SER A 133 -4.06 13.60 26.06
CA SER A 133 -2.92 14.43 26.48
C SER A 133 -1.89 13.64 27.26
N HIS A 134 -2.28 12.58 27.97
CA HIS A 134 -1.36 11.72 28.71
C HIS A 134 -0.38 10.98 27.79
N LEU A 135 -0.75 10.70 26.54
CA LEU A 135 0.16 10.11 25.54
C LEU A 135 1.24 11.11 25.13
N VAL A 136 0.87 12.38 24.95
CA VAL A 136 1.78 13.44 24.51
C VAL A 136 2.74 13.83 25.63
N THR A 137 2.25 13.89 26.86
CA THR A 137 3.05 14.32 28.03
C THR A 137 3.85 13.18 28.67
N GLY A 138 3.66 11.93 28.23
CA GLY A 138 4.40 10.78 28.73
C GLY A 138 4.00 10.37 30.15
N HIS A 139 2.69 10.31 30.43
CA HIS A 139 2.17 9.95 31.75
C HIS A 139 2.54 8.48 32.12
N PRO A 140 2.95 8.20 33.37
CA PRO A 140 3.48 6.89 33.75
C PRO A 140 2.44 5.76 33.76
N THR A 141 1.15 6.09 33.83
CA THR A 141 0.05 5.11 33.86
C THR A 141 -0.91 5.33 32.71
N ILE A 142 -1.18 4.26 31.95
CA ILE A 142 -2.16 4.26 30.85
C ILE A 142 -3.54 3.96 31.45
N PRO A 143 -4.54 4.86 31.28
CA PRO A 143 -5.90 4.62 31.76
C PRO A 143 -6.63 3.63 30.84
N TRP A 144 -6.40 2.34 31.05
CA TRP A 144 -6.93 1.27 30.20
C TRP A 144 -8.47 1.28 30.08
N GLY A 145 -9.18 1.75 31.11
CA GLY A 145 -10.65 1.86 31.09
C GLY A 145 -11.16 2.81 30.00
N ASP A 146 -10.47 3.93 29.79
CA ASP A 146 -10.84 4.93 28.77
C ASP A 146 -10.37 4.52 27.37
N TRP A 147 -9.26 3.80 27.28
CA TRP A 147 -8.69 3.33 26.00
C TRP A 147 -9.37 2.08 25.45
N LEU A 148 -9.86 1.18 26.30
CA LEU A 148 -10.39 -0.11 25.87
C LEU A 148 -11.56 0.03 24.88
N PRO A 149 -12.54 0.94 25.06
CA PRO A 149 -13.58 1.18 24.07
C PRO A 149 -13.02 1.57 22.70
N ALA A 150 -12.05 2.50 22.66
CA ALA A 150 -11.40 2.97 21.45
C ALA A 150 -10.63 1.84 20.74
N ILE A 151 -9.86 1.06 21.49
CA ILE A 151 -9.11 -0.10 20.97
C ILE A 151 -10.09 -1.12 20.38
N MET A 152 -11.14 -1.47 21.12
CA MET A 152 -12.11 -2.47 20.68
C MET A 152 -12.89 -2.02 19.46
N TYR A 153 -13.30 -0.75 19.40
CA TYR A 153 -13.98 -0.19 18.24
C TYR A 153 -13.12 -0.36 16.98
N HIS A 154 -11.86 0.04 17.02
CA HIS A 154 -10.96 -0.05 15.87
C HIS A 154 -10.68 -1.50 15.48
N TRP A 155 -10.45 -2.39 16.46
CA TRP A 155 -10.27 -3.82 16.20
C TRP A 155 -11.49 -4.42 15.50
N ILE A 156 -12.68 -4.16 16.03
CA ILE A 156 -13.93 -4.67 15.44
C ILE A 156 -14.13 -4.09 14.04
N LEU A 157 -13.89 -2.79 13.84
CA LEU A 157 -13.98 -2.14 12.54
C LEU A 157 -13.07 -2.81 11.52
N PHE A 158 -11.78 -2.99 11.82
CA PHE A 158 -10.83 -3.61 10.89
C PHE A 158 -11.14 -5.09 10.64
N ILE A 159 -11.60 -5.83 11.65
CA ILE A 159 -12.02 -7.23 11.47
C ILE A 159 -13.24 -7.30 10.55
N ILE A 160 -14.26 -6.47 10.76
CA ILE A 160 -15.47 -6.42 9.92
C ILE A 160 -15.10 -6.02 8.49
N LEU A 161 -14.29 -4.98 8.31
CA LEU A 161 -13.80 -4.55 7.00
C LEU A 161 -13.00 -5.67 6.32
N GLY A 162 -12.13 -6.37 7.07
CA GLY A 162 -11.39 -7.52 6.56
C GLY A 162 -12.31 -8.63 6.06
N PHE A 163 -13.31 -9.03 6.85
CA PHE A 163 -14.30 -10.03 6.43
C PHE A 163 -15.13 -9.55 5.23
N PHE A 164 -15.51 -8.28 5.20
CA PHE A 164 -16.22 -7.68 4.08
C PHE A 164 -15.39 -7.75 2.79
N PHE A 165 -14.12 -7.36 2.82
CA PHE A 165 -13.25 -7.43 1.64
C PHE A 165 -12.94 -8.87 1.21
N ILE A 166 -12.81 -9.80 2.14
CA ILE A 166 -12.70 -11.24 1.82
C ILE A 166 -13.98 -11.72 1.13
N ALA A 167 -15.16 -11.33 1.61
CA ALA A 167 -16.44 -11.69 1.01
C ALA A 167 -16.60 -11.09 -0.40
N VAL A 168 -16.24 -9.81 -0.59
CA VAL A 168 -16.24 -9.16 -1.90
C VAL A 168 -15.26 -9.88 -2.85
N THR A 169 -14.03 -10.12 -2.41
CA THR A 169 -13.00 -10.76 -3.25
C THR A 169 -13.40 -12.19 -3.64
N THR A 170 -14.03 -12.94 -2.74
CA THR A 170 -14.51 -14.30 -3.04
C THR A 170 -15.70 -14.28 -4.00
N LEU A 171 -16.61 -13.31 -3.86
CA LEU A 171 -17.73 -13.10 -4.79
C LEU A 171 -17.22 -12.78 -6.20
N PHE A 172 -16.33 -11.79 -6.32
CA PHE A 172 -15.81 -11.33 -7.62
C PHE A 172 -14.61 -12.12 -8.14
N ARG A 173 -14.10 -13.13 -7.40
CA ARG A 173 -12.93 -13.94 -7.78
C ARG A 173 -13.02 -14.41 -9.23
N ARG A 174 -14.14 -15.04 -9.61
CA ARG A 174 -14.31 -15.60 -10.96
C ARG A 174 -14.22 -14.50 -12.02
N GLN A 175 -14.82 -13.34 -11.74
CA GLN A 175 -14.82 -12.25 -12.69
C GLN A 175 -13.42 -11.64 -12.84
N TRP A 176 -12.76 -11.30 -11.75
CA TRP A 176 -11.43 -10.68 -11.80
C TRP A 176 -10.35 -11.65 -12.28
N VAL A 177 -10.37 -12.91 -11.85
CA VAL A 177 -9.32 -13.88 -12.17
C VAL A 177 -9.58 -14.61 -13.48
N ASP A 178 -10.79 -15.14 -13.68
CA ASP A 178 -11.07 -16.05 -14.78
C ASP A 178 -11.55 -15.31 -16.05
N VAL A 179 -12.34 -14.23 -15.89
CA VAL A 179 -12.92 -13.46 -17.01
C VAL A 179 -12.01 -12.29 -17.42
N GLU A 180 -11.77 -11.36 -16.50
CA GLU A 180 -11.02 -10.12 -16.75
C GLU A 180 -9.51 -10.33 -16.70
N ARG A 181 -9.05 -11.43 -16.08
CA ARG A 181 -7.63 -11.80 -15.93
C ARG A 181 -6.79 -10.64 -15.41
N VAL A 182 -7.30 -9.99 -14.37
CA VAL A 182 -6.65 -8.85 -13.73
C VAL A 182 -5.22 -9.26 -13.32
N PRO A 183 -4.19 -8.49 -13.72
CA PRO A 183 -2.82 -8.78 -13.33
C PRO A 183 -2.65 -8.56 -11.83
N PHE A 184 -1.82 -9.38 -11.19
CA PHE A 184 -1.41 -9.20 -9.79
C PHE A 184 0.11 -8.96 -9.73
N PRO A 185 0.60 -7.73 -10.00
CA PRO A 185 2.03 -7.45 -10.11
C PRO A 185 2.86 -7.94 -8.92
N HIS A 186 2.38 -7.69 -7.69
CA HIS A 186 3.00 -8.17 -6.46
C HIS A 186 3.16 -9.70 -6.42
N ALA A 187 2.08 -10.42 -6.73
CA ALA A 187 2.07 -11.88 -6.72
C ALA A 187 2.92 -12.44 -7.86
N LEU A 188 3.00 -11.77 -9.02
CA LEU A 188 3.83 -12.19 -10.14
C LEU A 188 5.32 -12.13 -9.78
N ILE A 189 5.77 -11.03 -9.18
CA ILE A 189 7.16 -10.87 -8.72
C ILE A 189 7.48 -11.91 -7.64
N ALA A 190 6.56 -12.11 -6.68
CA ALA A 190 6.73 -13.10 -5.63
C ALA A 190 6.77 -14.52 -6.18
N TYR A 191 5.91 -14.87 -7.15
CA TYR A 191 5.90 -16.17 -7.83
C TYR A 191 7.21 -16.44 -8.55
N GLU A 192 7.75 -15.43 -9.25
CA GLU A 192 9.05 -15.50 -9.92
C GLU A 192 10.21 -15.77 -8.97
N LEU A 193 10.15 -15.23 -7.75
CA LEU A 193 11.12 -15.53 -6.69
C LEU A 193 10.88 -16.94 -6.10
N MET A 194 9.63 -17.25 -5.76
CA MET A 194 9.24 -18.52 -5.13
C MET A 194 9.56 -19.73 -6.00
N ARG A 195 9.34 -19.67 -7.32
CA ARG A 195 9.64 -20.80 -8.22
C ARG A 195 11.12 -21.17 -8.28
N ARG A 196 12.02 -20.26 -7.86
CA ARG A 196 13.48 -20.44 -7.89
C ARG A 196 14.03 -20.92 -6.55
N ILE A 197 13.22 -20.97 -5.49
CA ILE A 197 13.64 -21.39 -4.15
C ILE A 197 13.69 -22.94 -4.06
N PRO A 198 12.62 -23.69 -4.37
CA PRO A 198 12.65 -25.16 -4.38
C PRO A 198 13.46 -25.69 -5.57
N GLY A 199 14.20 -26.79 -5.37
CA GLY A 199 14.37 -27.78 -6.45
C GLY A 199 15.78 -28.16 -6.92
N GLU A 200 16.85 -27.38 -6.73
CA GLU A 200 18.16 -27.80 -7.26
C GLU A 200 19.34 -27.48 -6.33
N LYS A 201 20.38 -28.34 -6.33
CA LYS A 201 21.69 -28.09 -5.70
C LYS A 201 22.57 -27.12 -6.52
N LYS A 202 21.96 -26.24 -7.32
CA LYS A 202 22.68 -25.19 -8.05
C LYS A 202 23.04 -24.04 -7.12
N SER A 203 24.11 -23.34 -7.44
CA SER A 203 24.50 -22.13 -6.72
C SER A 203 23.35 -21.10 -6.77
N LEU A 204 23.27 -20.24 -5.74
CA LEU A 204 22.25 -19.19 -5.69
C LEU A 204 22.31 -18.28 -6.94
N ALA A 205 23.51 -18.07 -7.47
CA ALA A 205 23.73 -17.27 -8.67
C ALA A 205 23.13 -17.93 -9.93
N GLU A 206 23.26 -19.25 -10.07
CA GLU A 206 22.64 -20.01 -11.17
C GLU A 206 21.12 -20.05 -11.06
N LYS A 207 20.57 -20.13 -9.85
CA LYS A 207 19.10 -20.13 -9.60
C LYS A 207 18.46 -18.78 -9.91
N LEU A 208 19.09 -17.70 -9.46
CA LEU A 208 18.59 -16.35 -9.64
C LEU A 208 18.84 -15.85 -11.07
N GLY A 209 19.93 -16.29 -11.70
CA GLY A 209 20.31 -15.89 -13.05
C GLY A 209 20.93 -14.49 -13.10
N LYS A 210 21.76 -14.24 -14.12
CA LYS A 210 22.52 -12.99 -14.28
C LYS A 210 21.64 -11.72 -14.27
N PRO A 211 20.47 -11.67 -14.94
CA PRO A 211 19.64 -10.46 -14.94
C PRO A 211 19.09 -10.11 -13.55
N PHE A 212 18.72 -11.10 -12.74
CA PHE A 212 18.22 -10.87 -11.39
C PHE A 212 19.33 -10.40 -10.45
N LEU A 213 20.51 -11.01 -10.54
CA LEU A 213 21.68 -10.57 -9.77
C LEU A 213 22.10 -9.15 -10.13
N LEU A 214 22.07 -8.81 -11.42
CA LEU A 214 22.30 -7.44 -11.88
C LEU A 214 21.27 -6.49 -11.26
N GLY A 215 19.99 -6.87 -11.23
CA GLY A 215 18.94 -6.11 -10.54
C GLY A 215 19.23 -5.90 -9.04
N ILE A 216 19.69 -6.94 -8.33
CA ILE A 216 20.11 -6.81 -6.92
C ILE A 216 21.27 -5.82 -6.79
N VAL A 217 22.30 -5.95 -7.62
CA VAL A 217 23.48 -5.08 -7.56
C VAL A 217 23.08 -3.63 -7.85
N LEU A 218 22.31 -3.38 -8.90
CA LEU A 218 21.80 -2.04 -9.23
C LEU A 218 20.91 -1.47 -8.11
N GLY A 219 20.05 -2.30 -7.52
CA GLY A 219 19.22 -1.93 -6.39
C GLY A 219 20.06 -1.55 -5.16
N LEU A 220 21.11 -2.30 -4.85
CA LEU A 220 22.02 -2.00 -3.74
C LEU A 220 22.86 -0.74 -4.01
N VAL A 221 23.39 -0.58 -5.23
CA VAL A 221 24.14 0.61 -5.65
C VAL A 221 23.28 1.88 -5.57
N TYR A 222 21.98 1.75 -5.78
CA TYR A 222 21.04 2.85 -5.59
C TYR A 222 20.69 3.07 -4.11
N GLN A 223 20.27 2.01 -3.41
CA GLN A 223 19.69 2.12 -2.08
C GLN A 223 20.73 2.40 -0.99
N ILE A 224 21.96 1.91 -1.12
CA ILE A 224 23.01 2.12 -0.11
C ILE A 224 23.35 3.61 0.01
N PRO A 225 23.67 4.37 -1.07
CA PRO A 225 23.90 5.81 -0.95
C PRO A 225 22.70 6.58 -0.37
N VAL A 226 21.47 6.21 -0.75
CA VAL A 226 20.24 6.80 -0.18
C VAL A 226 20.17 6.55 1.32
N PHE A 227 20.37 5.31 1.76
CA PHE A 227 20.42 4.94 3.18
C PHE A 227 21.49 5.73 3.92
N MET A 228 22.71 5.75 3.38
CA MET A 228 23.86 6.42 4.00
C MET A 228 23.62 7.91 4.15
N THR A 229 23.05 8.57 3.15
CA THR A 229 22.70 10.00 3.17
C THR A 229 21.67 10.33 4.24
N SER A 230 20.69 9.44 4.46
CA SER A 230 19.64 9.62 5.46
C SER A 230 20.08 9.30 6.89
N VAL A 231 21.05 8.40 7.08
CA VAL A 231 21.56 8.00 8.40
C VAL A 231 22.73 8.87 8.84
N PHE A 232 23.63 9.21 7.92
CA PHE A 232 24.88 9.88 8.21
C PHE A 232 24.87 11.29 7.61
N PRO A 233 24.76 12.35 8.43
CA PRO A 233 24.74 13.72 7.93
C PRO A 233 25.95 14.11 7.07
N TRP A 234 27.11 13.49 7.32
CA TRP A 234 28.36 13.73 6.61
C TRP A 234 28.44 13.03 5.24
N PHE A 235 27.60 12.03 4.96
CA PHE A 235 27.64 11.31 3.69
C PHE A 235 27.04 12.20 2.58
N PRO A 236 27.69 12.31 1.42
CA PRO A 236 27.25 13.20 0.35
C PRO A 236 25.93 12.73 -0.24
N ASP A 237 25.03 13.68 -0.50
CA ASP A 237 23.76 13.42 -1.17
C ASP A 237 23.94 13.30 -2.68
N ILE A 238 24.44 12.14 -3.13
CA ILE A 238 24.81 11.86 -4.52
C ILE A 238 23.61 12.01 -5.48
N TYR A 239 22.40 11.70 -4.99
CA TYR A 239 21.18 11.67 -5.80
C TYR A 239 20.20 12.81 -5.47
N GLY A 240 20.57 13.77 -4.62
CA GLY A 240 19.67 14.84 -4.19
C GLY A 240 18.47 14.36 -3.34
N TRP A 241 18.58 13.17 -2.73
CA TRP A 241 17.50 12.51 -2.00
C TRP A 241 16.95 13.32 -0.83
N LYS A 242 17.78 14.15 -0.18
CA LYS A 242 17.34 15.00 0.95
C LYS A 242 16.32 16.05 0.52
N THR A 243 16.26 16.37 -0.77
CA THR A 243 15.29 17.33 -1.33
C THR A 243 13.97 16.67 -1.77
N LEU A 244 13.93 15.33 -1.76
CA LEU A 244 12.77 14.55 -2.16
C LEU A 244 11.85 14.30 -0.97
N CYS A 245 10.59 14.04 -1.27
CA CYS A 245 9.66 13.56 -0.27
C CYS A 245 9.90 12.10 0.10
N ALA A 246 9.34 11.74 1.25
CA ALA A 246 9.33 10.46 1.94
C ALA A 246 9.01 9.20 1.10
N SER A 247 8.70 9.30 -0.20
CA SER A 247 8.55 8.14 -1.10
C SER A 247 9.37 8.21 -2.41
N GLY A 248 10.32 9.14 -2.51
CA GLY A 248 11.19 9.37 -3.67
C GLY A 248 10.58 10.33 -4.68
N GLN A 249 9.52 11.02 -4.28
CA GLN A 249 8.81 11.98 -5.11
C GLN A 249 9.52 13.32 -5.06
N TRP A 250 9.93 13.79 -6.23
CA TRP A 250 10.40 15.14 -6.45
C TRP A 250 9.23 16.05 -6.77
N TYR A 251 9.24 17.25 -6.20
CA TYR A 251 8.11 18.18 -6.28
C TYR A 251 8.46 19.41 -7.10
N ILE A 252 7.49 19.84 -7.91
CA ILE A 252 7.56 21.14 -8.56
C ILE A 252 7.31 22.21 -7.51
N THR A 253 8.31 23.05 -7.29
CA THR A 253 8.23 24.25 -6.46
C THR A 253 7.94 25.46 -7.34
N GLY A 254 7.48 26.57 -6.74
CA GLY A 254 7.20 27.78 -7.51
C GLY A 254 8.41 28.45 -8.17
N ALA A 255 9.62 28.09 -7.75
CA ALA A 255 10.85 28.54 -8.39
C ALA A 255 11.27 27.67 -9.59
N HIS A 256 10.58 26.56 -9.85
CA HIS A 256 10.96 25.61 -10.88
C HIS A 256 10.51 26.08 -12.28
N PRO A 257 11.29 25.89 -13.35
CA PRO A 257 10.88 26.24 -14.72
C PRO A 257 9.56 25.63 -15.21
N LEU A 258 9.15 24.52 -14.60
CA LEU A 258 7.88 23.83 -14.91
C LEU A 258 6.72 24.27 -14.01
N ALA A 259 6.91 25.25 -13.11
CA ALA A 259 5.86 25.75 -12.22
C ALA A 259 4.64 26.30 -12.97
N GLY A 260 4.86 26.85 -14.18
CA GLY A 260 3.79 27.34 -15.06
C GLY A 260 2.92 26.26 -15.70
N ILE A 261 3.27 24.97 -15.52
CA ILE A 261 2.42 23.85 -15.91
C ILE A 261 1.49 23.55 -14.73
N ALA A 262 0.27 24.10 -14.77
CA ALA A 262 -0.66 24.06 -13.66
C ALA A 262 -0.99 22.62 -13.18
N GLY A 263 -1.15 21.70 -14.13
CA GLY A 263 -1.49 20.30 -13.85
C GLY A 263 -0.31 19.43 -13.38
N LEU A 264 0.92 19.93 -13.38
CA LEU A 264 2.09 19.14 -13.03
C LEU A 264 2.46 19.37 -11.56
N SER A 265 2.58 18.30 -10.77
CA SER A 265 2.77 18.37 -9.31
C SER A 265 4.06 17.71 -8.82
N ALA A 266 4.28 16.47 -9.22
CA ALA A 266 5.38 15.65 -8.73
C ALA A 266 5.86 14.65 -9.79
N PHE A 267 7.13 14.27 -9.69
CA PHE A 267 7.72 13.17 -10.43
C PHE A 267 8.19 12.10 -9.45
N GLN A 268 8.06 10.83 -9.82
CA GLN A 268 8.56 9.73 -9.01
C GLN A 268 9.96 9.35 -9.50
N GLU A 269 10.98 9.62 -8.69
CA GLU A 269 12.37 9.29 -9.03
C GLU A 269 12.76 7.90 -8.56
N HIS A 270 11.96 7.27 -7.69
CA HIS A 270 12.27 5.96 -7.16
C HIS A 270 12.26 4.88 -8.28
N PRO A 271 13.40 4.22 -8.59
CA PRO A 271 13.51 3.31 -9.73
C PRO A 271 12.61 2.08 -9.62
N ALA A 272 12.30 1.63 -8.41
CA ALA A 272 11.31 0.57 -8.19
C ALA A 272 9.91 0.92 -8.70
N ALA A 273 9.49 2.20 -8.71
CA ALA A 273 8.21 2.59 -9.31
C ALA A 273 8.23 2.40 -10.84
N VAL A 274 9.35 2.75 -11.48
CA VAL A 274 9.55 2.52 -12.92
C VAL A 274 9.58 1.02 -13.22
N ALA A 275 10.30 0.23 -12.42
CA ALA A 275 10.36 -1.23 -12.57
C ALA A 275 8.98 -1.89 -12.43
N MET A 276 8.17 -1.43 -11.49
CA MET A 276 6.79 -1.89 -11.31
C MET A 276 5.90 -1.51 -12.50
N ALA A 277 6.09 -0.34 -13.11
CA ALA A 277 5.35 0.06 -14.31
C ALA A 277 5.57 -0.89 -15.51
N TYR A 278 6.74 -1.55 -15.60
CA TYR A 278 7.00 -2.58 -16.61
C TYR A 278 6.22 -3.89 -16.38
N VAL A 279 5.72 -4.12 -15.16
CA VAL A 279 4.89 -5.29 -14.83
C VAL A 279 3.42 -5.04 -15.16
N VAL A 280 3.02 -3.78 -15.29
CA VAL A 280 1.65 -3.37 -15.60
C VAL A 280 1.34 -3.62 -17.09
N PRO A 281 0.17 -4.16 -17.46
CA PRO A 281 -0.22 -4.34 -18.85
C PRO A 281 -0.14 -3.05 -19.67
N LEU A 282 0.28 -3.19 -20.93
CA LEU A 282 0.49 -2.06 -21.84
C LEU A 282 -0.74 -1.16 -21.99
N SER A 283 -1.96 -1.73 -22.01
CA SER A 283 -3.21 -0.96 -22.11
C SER A 283 -3.45 -0.09 -20.88
N ILE A 284 -3.09 -0.58 -19.68
CA ILE A 284 -3.24 0.16 -18.43
C ILE A 284 -2.17 1.25 -18.36
N SER A 285 -0.91 0.93 -18.69
CA SER A 285 0.17 1.92 -18.73
C SER A 285 -0.12 3.03 -19.76
N PHE A 286 -0.64 2.67 -20.94
CA PHE A 286 -1.07 3.62 -21.96
C PHE A 286 -2.17 4.56 -21.45
N ASN A 287 -3.24 4.00 -20.87
CA ASN A 287 -4.32 4.80 -20.29
C ASN A 287 -3.79 5.73 -19.19
N GLY A 288 -2.88 5.26 -18.34
CA GLY A 288 -2.31 6.02 -17.25
C GLY A 288 -1.65 7.32 -17.71
N TRP A 289 -0.70 7.25 -18.65
CA TRP A 289 -0.01 8.46 -19.13
C TRP A 289 -0.91 9.30 -20.05
N PHE A 290 -1.74 8.67 -20.89
CA PHE A 290 -2.61 9.39 -21.82
C PHE A 290 -3.64 10.25 -21.08
N TRP A 291 -4.35 9.70 -20.09
CA TRP A 291 -5.32 10.47 -19.32
C TRP A 291 -4.66 11.50 -18.39
N HIS A 292 -3.44 11.23 -17.93
CA HIS A 292 -2.65 12.23 -17.22
C HIS A 292 -2.29 13.42 -18.12
N LEU A 293 -1.93 13.17 -19.39
CA LEU A 293 -1.70 14.23 -20.37
C LEU A 293 -2.97 15.04 -20.64
N VAL A 294 -4.12 14.39 -20.80
CA VAL A 294 -5.41 15.09 -20.94
C VAL A 294 -5.70 15.96 -19.71
N TYR A 295 -5.45 15.45 -18.50
CA TYR A 295 -5.57 16.22 -17.27
C TYR A 295 -4.67 17.46 -17.27
N ILE A 296 -3.39 17.33 -17.64
CA ILE A 296 -2.47 18.47 -17.74
C ILE A 296 -3.00 19.52 -18.72
N ILE A 297 -3.47 19.10 -19.90
CA ILE A 297 -4.03 20.00 -20.91
C ILE A 297 -5.26 20.75 -20.36
N LEU A 298 -6.20 20.03 -19.75
CA LEU A 298 -7.40 20.64 -19.17
C LEU A 298 -7.05 21.63 -18.06
N MET A 299 -6.15 21.24 -17.15
CA MET A 299 -5.64 22.12 -16.09
C MET A 299 -5.01 23.39 -16.68
N GLN A 300 -4.21 23.25 -17.73
CA GLN A 300 -3.56 24.39 -18.37
C GLN A 300 -4.57 25.32 -19.05
N ILE A 301 -5.59 24.78 -19.72
CA ILE A 301 -6.67 25.58 -20.33
C ILE A 301 -7.39 26.37 -19.24
N ALA A 302 -7.81 25.73 -18.15
CA ALA A 302 -8.48 26.41 -17.05
C ALA A 302 -7.59 27.49 -16.41
N TYR A 303 -6.29 27.20 -16.26
CA TYR A 303 -5.32 28.16 -15.77
C TYR A 303 -5.22 29.42 -16.64
N VAL A 304 -5.13 29.26 -17.96
CA VAL A 304 -5.10 30.39 -18.92
C VAL A 304 -6.44 31.16 -18.93
N MET A 305 -7.55 30.49 -18.62
CA MET A 305 -8.86 31.14 -18.46
C MET A 305 -9.02 31.90 -17.13
N GLY A 306 -7.99 31.94 -16.28
CA GLY A 306 -7.99 32.65 -15.00
C GLY A 306 -8.50 31.82 -13.82
N TYR A 307 -8.70 30.51 -13.97
CA TYR A 307 -8.92 29.63 -12.84
C TYR A 307 -7.57 29.24 -12.20
N TYR A 308 -7.59 28.85 -10.93
CA TYR A 308 -6.40 28.40 -10.19
C TYR A 308 -5.25 29.41 -10.14
N THR A 309 -5.55 30.72 -10.21
CA THR A 309 -4.55 31.78 -10.11
C THR A 309 -3.78 31.68 -8.79
N GLY A 310 -2.46 31.58 -8.85
CA GLY A 310 -1.60 31.35 -7.69
C GLY A 310 -1.11 29.90 -7.54
N ILE A 311 -1.62 28.95 -8.34
CA ILE A 311 -1.18 27.55 -8.28
C ILE A 311 0.32 27.40 -8.53
N GLU A 312 0.94 28.32 -9.27
CA GLU A 312 2.38 28.36 -9.50
C GLU A 312 3.19 28.53 -8.21
N GLY A 313 2.65 29.24 -7.22
CA GLY A 313 3.27 29.41 -5.91
C GLY A 313 3.16 28.17 -5.01
N GLU A 314 2.24 27.26 -5.32
CA GLU A 314 2.03 26.03 -4.57
C GLU A 314 3.04 24.95 -5.00
N GLY A 315 3.65 24.30 -4.01
CA GLY A 315 4.66 23.26 -4.21
C GLY A 315 4.12 21.84 -4.02
N GLY A 316 4.53 20.90 -4.87
CA GLY A 316 4.32 19.46 -4.67
C GLY A 316 2.86 19.05 -4.44
N CYS A 317 2.60 18.34 -3.33
CA CYS A 317 1.25 17.94 -2.92
C CYS A 317 0.30 19.12 -2.67
N GLY A 318 0.84 20.33 -2.40
CA GLY A 318 0.04 21.55 -2.25
C GLY A 318 -0.78 21.87 -3.50
N ARG A 319 -0.22 21.64 -4.70
CA ARG A 319 -0.94 21.83 -5.97
C ARG A 319 -2.14 20.88 -6.15
N ALA A 320 -2.14 19.77 -5.41
CA ALA A 320 -3.22 18.80 -5.38
C ALA A 320 -4.23 19.10 -4.26
N TRP A 321 -3.76 19.45 -3.07
CA TRP A 321 -4.57 19.46 -1.85
C TRP A 321 -4.83 20.85 -1.24
N CYS A 322 -3.97 21.83 -1.50
CA CYS A 322 -4.13 23.20 -1.03
C CYS A 322 -4.97 24.02 -2.03
N SER A 323 -5.45 25.18 -1.58
CA SER A 323 -6.09 26.16 -2.46
C SER A 323 -5.00 27.09 -3.02
N PRO A 324 -4.96 27.37 -4.34
CA PRO A 324 -5.88 26.88 -5.38
C PRO A 324 -5.55 25.47 -5.91
N SER A 325 -6.57 24.67 -6.22
CA SER A 325 -6.38 23.30 -6.76
C SER A 325 -7.50 22.85 -7.70
N GLY A 326 -7.13 22.42 -8.90
CA GLY A 326 -8.09 21.84 -9.84
C GLY A 326 -8.63 20.47 -9.48
N LEU A 327 -8.06 19.81 -8.47
CA LEU A 327 -8.66 18.61 -7.89
C LEU A 327 -9.89 18.95 -7.05
N ARG A 328 -9.92 20.09 -6.35
CA ARG A 328 -10.96 20.43 -5.36
C ARG A 328 -11.87 21.57 -5.79
N GLU A 329 -11.39 22.43 -6.68
CA GLU A 329 -12.04 23.70 -7.03
C GLU A 329 -12.58 23.71 -8.47
N PRO A 330 -13.59 24.55 -8.75
CA PRO A 330 -14.11 24.75 -10.10
C PRO A 330 -13.01 25.19 -11.11
N PRO A 331 -13.16 24.86 -12.41
CA PRO A 331 -14.34 24.25 -13.01
C PRO A 331 -14.41 22.72 -12.89
N PHE A 332 -13.27 22.01 -12.75
CA PHE A 332 -13.27 20.56 -12.92
C PHE A 332 -13.54 19.74 -11.66
N LYS A 333 -13.00 20.15 -10.52
CA LYS A 333 -13.08 19.37 -9.26
C LYS A 333 -12.75 17.89 -9.47
N PHE A 334 -11.60 17.59 -10.08
CA PHE A 334 -11.28 16.22 -10.51
C PHE A 334 -11.35 15.19 -9.38
N GLN A 335 -11.12 15.55 -8.11
CA GLN A 335 -11.25 14.66 -6.95
C GLN A 335 -12.70 14.19 -6.74
N ALA A 336 -13.70 15.04 -7.03
CA ALA A 336 -15.11 14.64 -6.94
C ALA A 336 -15.46 13.60 -8.02
N ILE A 337 -14.84 13.70 -9.20
CA ILE A 337 -15.00 12.73 -10.28
C ILE A 337 -14.22 11.45 -9.97
N SER A 338 -12.95 11.55 -9.60
CA SER A 338 -12.08 10.38 -9.42
C SER A 338 -12.35 9.64 -8.10
N SER A 339 -12.31 10.32 -6.96
CA SER A 339 -12.45 9.69 -5.63
C SER A 339 -13.89 9.55 -5.16
N GLY A 340 -14.79 10.43 -5.63
CA GLY A 340 -16.21 10.42 -5.27
C GLY A 340 -17.05 9.61 -6.24
N GLY A 341 -17.71 10.31 -7.17
CA GLY A 341 -18.76 9.75 -8.01
C GLY A 341 -18.29 8.72 -9.03
N GLY A 342 -17.06 8.82 -9.55
CA GLY A 342 -16.53 7.91 -10.56
C GLY A 342 -16.24 6.51 -10.01
N LEU A 343 -15.56 6.38 -8.87
CA LEU A 343 -15.34 5.08 -8.23
C LEU A 343 -16.66 4.43 -7.80
N ILE A 344 -17.58 5.21 -7.21
CA ILE A 344 -18.92 4.71 -6.84
C ILE A 344 -19.68 4.29 -8.09
N GLY A 345 -19.64 5.09 -9.16
CA GLY A 345 -20.27 4.79 -10.44
C GLY A 345 -19.74 3.51 -11.05
N LEU A 346 -18.41 3.33 -11.08
CA LEU A 346 -17.78 2.09 -11.56
C LEU A 346 -18.17 0.89 -10.69
N ALA A 347 -18.22 1.04 -9.37
CA ALA A 347 -18.68 -0.03 -8.47
C ALA A 347 -20.14 -0.42 -8.74
N VAL A 348 -21.03 0.57 -8.89
CA VAL A 348 -22.45 0.35 -9.21
C VAL A 348 -22.62 -0.28 -10.59
N ILE A 349 -21.92 0.21 -11.61
CA ILE A 349 -21.93 -0.37 -12.96
C ILE A 349 -21.44 -1.82 -12.91
N SER A 350 -20.35 -2.10 -12.18
CA SER A 350 -19.84 -3.46 -12.02
C SER A 350 -20.89 -4.37 -11.37
N LEU A 351 -21.56 -3.92 -10.32
CA LEU A 351 -22.66 -4.66 -9.69
C LEU A 351 -23.82 -4.92 -10.66
N ILE A 352 -24.19 -3.92 -11.47
CA ILE A 352 -25.25 -4.04 -12.47
C ILE A 352 -24.88 -5.04 -13.57
N LEU A 353 -23.65 -4.98 -14.08
CA LEU A 353 -23.17 -5.91 -15.11
C LEU A 353 -23.07 -7.34 -14.57
N SER A 354 -22.65 -7.50 -13.32
CA SER A 354 -22.49 -8.79 -12.64
C SER A 354 -23.77 -9.31 -11.98
N ARG A 355 -24.90 -8.60 -12.09
CA ARG A 355 -26.16 -8.92 -11.36
C ARG A 355 -26.67 -10.35 -11.56
N ARG A 356 -26.50 -10.90 -12.78
CA ARG A 356 -26.93 -12.28 -13.09
C ARG A 356 -26.07 -13.29 -12.35
N TYR A 357 -24.75 -13.11 -12.43
CA TYR A 357 -23.78 -13.97 -11.75
C TYR A 357 -23.92 -13.89 -10.22
N ILE A 358 -24.11 -12.68 -9.67
CA ILE A 358 -24.38 -12.49 -8.24
C ILE A 358 -25.68 -13.22 -7.85
N GLY A 359 -26.75 -13.05 -8.63
CA GLY A 359 -28.02 -13.73 -8.41
C GLY A 359 -27.91 -15.26 -8.45
N GLU A 360 -27.16 -15.82 -9.39
CA GLU A 360 -26.88 -17.27 -9.47
C GLU A 360 -26.07 -17.76 -8.26
N THR A 361 -25.05 -17.00 -7.85
CA THR A 361 -24.19 -17.34 -6.70
C THR A 361 -25.00 -17.33 -5.40
N LEU A 362 -25.85 -16.31 -5.19
CA LEU A 362 -26.73 -16.24 -4.03
C LEU A 362 -27.78 -17.36 -4.05
N ARG A 363 -28.41 -17.64 -5.20
CA ARG A 363 -29.35 -18.76 -5.34
C ARG A 363 -28.68 -20.10 -5.02
N ALA A 364 -27.46 -20.33 -5.49
CA ALA A 364 -26.71 -21.54 -5.19
C ALA A 364 -26.34 -21.64 -3.69
N ALA A 365 -26.04 -20.52 -3.04
CA ALA A 365 -25.76 -20.48 -1.60
C ALA A 365 -27.02 -20.74 -0.75
N PHE A 366 -28.18 -20.21 -1.15
CA PHE A 366 -29.44 -20.33 -0.42
C PHE A 366 -30.27 -21.56 -0.80
N GLN A 367 -30.04 -22.17 -1.97
CA GLN A 367 -30.58 -23.48 -2.31
C GLN A 367 -29.86 -24.52 -1.43
N ARG A 368 -30.46 -24.81 -0.27
CA ARG A 368 -30.16 -26.00 0.53
C ARG A 368 -29.98 -27.18 -0.43
N ARG A 369 -28.78 -27.77 -0.47
CA ARG A 369 -28.64 -29.17 -0.84
C ARG A 369 -29.49 -29.95 0.16
N SER A 370 -30.74 -30.24 -0.19
CA SER A 370 -31.50 -31.31 0.43
C SER A 370 -30.65 -32.56 0.23
N ARG A 371 -30.03 -33.04 1.30
CA ARG A 371 -29.51 -34.40 1.35
C ARG A 371 -30.67 -35.37 1.23
#